data_AF-A0A7C7GKH9-F1
#
_entry.id   AF-A0A7C7GKH9-F1
#
_cell.length_a   1.000
_cell.length_b   1.000
_cell.length_c   1.000
_cell.angle_alpha   90.00
_cell.angle_beta   90.00
_cell.angle_gamma   90.00
#
_symmetry.space_group_name_H-M   'P 1'
#
loop_
_entity.id
_entity.type
_entity.pdbx_description
1 polymer ?
#
loop_
_entity_poly.entity_id
_entity_poly.type
_entity_poly.pdbx_seq_one_letter_code
_entity_poly.pdbx_strand_id
1 'polypeptide(L)' 'MATLKDTFSTITSWAGDIVNLGLALALVFLIVDILFPGTTGIVGNVADLVSEFTSEGLVGLITFIVFLSIYR' A
#
# COMPACT_ATOMS: atom_id res chain seq x y z
N MET A 1 25.94 -7.04 -25.48
CA MET A 1 24.55 -7.50 -25.67
C MET A 1 23.95 -7.59 -24.28
N ALA A 2 22.99 -6.73 -23.95
CA ALA A 2 22.28 -6.87 -22.67
C ALA A 2 21.60 -8.24 -22.68
N THR A 3 21.87 -9.06 -21.67
CA THR A 3 21.18 -10.34 -21.55
C THR A 3 19.75 -10.08 -21.09
N LEU A 4 18.79 -10.95 -21.44
CA LEU A 4 17.40 -10.79 -21.00
C LEU A 4 17.30 -10.61 -19.47
N LYS A 5 18.20 -11.24 -18.71
CA LYS A 5 18.34 -11.10 -17.27
C LYS A 5 18.67 -9.67 -16.82
N ASP A 6 19.53 -8.96 -17.53
CA ASP A 6 19.90 -7.57 -17.20
C ASP A 6 18.71 -6.62 -17.43
N THR A 7 17.94 -6.86 -18.50
CA THR A 7 16.70 -6.12 -18.79
C THR A 7 15.65 -6.35 -17.71
N PHE A 8 15.41 -7.61 -17.33
CA PHE A 8 14.46 -7.93 -16.25
C PHE A 8 14.89 -7.31 -14.92
N SER A 9 16.19 -7.40 -14.56
CA SER A 9 16.71 -6.80 -13.33
C SER A 9 16.49 -5.28 -13.30
N THR A 10 16.68 -4.61 -14.43
CA THR A 10 16.50 -3.16 -14.54
C THR A 10 15.02 -2.77 -14.40
N ILE A 11 14.13 -3.51 -15.05
CA ILE A 11 12.68 -3.28 -14.95
C ILE A 11 12.19 -3.52 -13.52
N THR A 12 12.63 -4.59 -12.87
CA THR A 12 12.28 -4.87 -11.47
C THR A 12 12.81 -3.78 -10.53
N SER A 13 14.02 -3.26 -10.77
CA SER A 13 14.56 -2.14 -10.00
C SER A 13 13.68 -0.90 -10.14
N TRP A 14 13.33 -0.53 -11.37
CA TRP A 14 12.46 0.62 -11.63
C TRP A 14 11.06 0.45 -11.07
N ALA A 15 10.50 -0.75 -11.16
CA ALA A 15 9.21 -1.06 -10.54
C ALA A 15 9.28 -0.87 -9.02
N GLY A 16 10.36 -1.33 -8.37
CA GLY A 16 10.59 -1.12 -6.96
C GLY A 16 10.67 0.37 -6.59
N ASP A 17 11.41 1.15 -7.37
CA ASP A 17 11.55 2.59 -7.15
C ASP A 17 10.22 3.34 -7.30
N ILE A 18 9.42 2.98 -8.31
CA ILE A 18 8.09 3.56 -8.54
C ILE A 18 7.14 3.20 -7.40
N VAL A 19 7.15 1.95 -6.92
CA VAL A 19 6.33 1.52 -5.78
C VAL A 19 6.73 2.29 -4.52
N ASN A 20 8.02 2.43 -4.25
CA ASN A 20 8.52 3.20 -3.11
C ASN A 20 8.08 4.67 -3.19
N LEU A 21 8.18 5.29 -4.36
CA LEU A 21 7.71 6.65 -4.58
C LEU A 21 6.19 6.75 -4.39
N GLY A 22 5.43 5.80 -4.92
CA GLY A 22 3.98 5.72 -4.77
C GLY A 22 3.55 5.64 -3.31
N LEU A 23 4.22 4.81 -2.50
CA LEU A 23 3.97 4.71 -1.06
C LEU A 23 4.31 6.01 -0.31
N ALA A 24 5.43 6.64 -0.66
CA ALA A 24 5.81 7.94 -0.08
C ALA A 24 4.78 9.03 -0.40
N LEU A 25 4.32 9.09 -1.66
CA LEU A 25 3.28 10.04 -2.09
C LEU A 25 1.92 9.72 -1.46
N ALA A 26 1.56 8.45 -1.30
CA ALA A 26 0.32 8.05 -0.64
C ALA A 26 0.27 8.56 0.82
N LEU A 27 1.39 8.49 1.55
CA LEU A 27 1.49 9.06 2.90
C LEU A 27 1.33 10.59 2.90
N VAL A 28 1.98 11.28 1.96
CA VAL A 28 1.82 12.74 1.81
C VAL A 28 0.36 13.09 1.50
N PHE A 29 -0.26 12.38 0.57
CA PHE A 29 -1.65 12.59 0.18
C PHE A 29 -2.62 12.28 1.31
N LEU A 30 -2.35 11.30 2.15
CA LEU A 30 -3.12 11.05 3.37
C LEU A 30 -3.07 12.25 4.32
N ILE A 31 -1.90 12.85 4.54
CA ILE A 31 -1.77 14.06 5.37
C ILE A 31 -2.51 15.24 4.72
N VAL A 32 -2.36 15.43 3.40
CA VAL A 32 -3.04 16.49 2.66
C VAL A 32 -4.56 16.33 2.76
N ASP A 33 -5.09 15.12 2.63
CA ASP A 33 -6.53 14.83 2.71
C ASP A 33 -7.08 15.03 4.13
N ILE A 34 -6.26 14.85 5.17
CA ILE A 34 -6.63 15.17 6.55
C ILE A 34 -6.75 16.69 6.76
N LEU A 35 -5.80 17.46 6.22
CA LEU A 35 -5.77 18.93 6.37
C LEU A 35 -6.74 19.64 5.41
N PHE A 36 -6.99 19.04 4.25
CA PHE A 36 -7.88 19.51 3.19
C PHE A 36 -8.79 18.37 2.74
N PRO A 37 -9.91 18.15 3.45
CA PRO A 37 -10.80 17.00 3.23
C PRO A 37 -11.29 16.87 1.78
N GLY A 38 -11.14 15.67 1.21
CA GLY A 38 -11.68 15.30 -0.09
C GLY A 38 -10.84 15.73 -1.30
N THR A 39 -9.59 16.14 -1.08
CA THR A 39 -8.68 16.60 -2.15
C THR A 39 -8.01 15.44 -2.88
N THR A 40 -7.66 14.38 -2.16
CA THR A 40 -7.00 13.20 -2.74
C THR A 40 -7.85 11.94 -2.64
N GLY A 41 -8.82 11.90 -1.72
CA GLY A 41 -9.68 10.74 -1.48
C GLY A 41 -8.97 9.55 -0.86
N ILE A 42 -7.70 9.71 -0.45
CA ILE A 42 -6.90 8.64 0.15
C ILE A 42 -7.48 8.22 1.50
N VAL A 43 -8.02 9.15 2.30
CA VAL A 43 -8.63 8.79 3.59
C VAL A 43 -9.84 7.88 3.39
N GLY A 44 -10.65 8.12 2.35
CA GLY A 44 -11.77 7.24 1.97
C GLY A 44 -11.30 5.85 1.58
N ASN A 45 -10.32 5.75 0.68
CA ASN A 45 -9.76 4.46 0.26
C ASN A 45 -9.16 3.65 1.42
N VAL A 46 -8.48 4.33 2.37
CA VAL A 46 -7.94 3.68 3.57
C VAL A 46 -9.06 3.27 4.52
N ALA A 47 -10.10 4.09 4.69
CA ALA A 47 -11.26 3.74 5.51
C ALA A 47 -12.00 2.52 4.96
N ASP A 48 -12.16 2.42 3.63
CA ASP A 48 -12.76 1.27 2.97
C ASP A 48 -11.92 0.01 3.20
N LEU A 49 -10.60 0.09 3.05
CA LEU A 49 -9.70 -1.03 3.34
C LEU A 49 -9.80 -1.49 4.80
N VAL A 50 -9.85 -0.56 5.76
CA VAL A 50 -10.05 -0.89 7.18
C VAL A 50 -11.46 -1.45 7.42
N SER A 51 -12.46 -0.99 6.67
CA SER A 51 -13.82 -1.50 6.75
C SER A 51 -13.91 -2.97 6.36
N GLU A 52 -13.13 -3.42 5.37
CA GLU A 52 -13.08 -4.84 4.96
C GLU A 52 -12.61 -5.75 6.10
N PHE A 53 -11.63 -5.31 6.89
CA PHE A 53 -11.16 -6.08 8.06
C PHE A 53 -12.11 -6.00 9.25
N THR A 54 -12.75 -4.85 9.46
CA THR A 54 -13.63 -4.64 10.63
C THR A 54 -15.05 -5.18 10.42
N SER A 55 -15.50 -5.28 9.17
CA SER A 55 -16.79 -5.90 8.80
C SER A 55 -16.84 -7.39 9.17
N GLU A 56 -15.70 -8.09 9.07
CA GLU A 56 -15.55 -9.48 9.52
C GLU A 56 -15.38 -9.60 11.05
N GLY A 57 -15.39 -8.47 11.77
CA GLY A 57 -15.32 -8.40 13.22
C GLY A 57 -14.10 -9.10 13.81
N LEU A 58 -14.35 -10.05 14.71
CA LEU A 58 -13.30 -10.79 15.42
C LEU A 58 -12.50 -11.72 14.49
N VAL A 59 -13.13 -12.22 13.41
CA VAL A 59 -12.47 -13.07 12.41
C VAL A 59 -11.49 -12.27 11.58
N GLY A 60 -11.86 -11.06 11.17
CA GLY A 60 -10.97 -10.14 10.45
C GLY A 60 -9.74 -9.75 11.29
N LEU A 61 -9.94 -9.48 12.58
CA LEU A 61 -8.84 -9.19 13.51
C LEU A 61 -7.88 -10.39 13.67
N ILE A 62 -8.41 -11.61 13.86
CA ILE A 62 -7.57 -12.81 13.96
C ILE A 62 -6.78 -13.02 12.67
N THR A 63 -7.44 -12.87 11.51
CA THR A 63 -6.82 -13.04 10.20
C THR A 63 -5.67 -12.05 10.00
N PHE A 64 -5.87 -10.79 10.39
CA PHE A 64 -4.84 -9.76 10.34
C PHE A 64 -3.64 -10.07 11.25
N ILE A 65 -3.89 -10.53 12.48
CA ILE A 65 -2.83 -10.94 13.42
C ILE A 65 -2.02 -12.12 12.88
N VAL A 66 -2.68 -13.11 12.29
CA VAL A 66 -2.00 -14.27 11.67
C VAL A 66 -1.17 -13.82 10.47
N PHE A 67 -1.71 -12.97 9.60
CA PHE A 67 -0.97 -12.41 8.47
C PHE A 67 0.28 -11.64 8.92
N LEU A 68 0.15 -10.75 9.90
CA LEU A 68 1.29 -10.01 10.47
C LEU A 68 2.32 -10.92 11.14
N SER A 69 1.90 -12.04 11.73
CA SER A 69 2.81 -13.00 12.35
C SER A 69 3.62 -13.78 11.32
N ILE A 70 3.08 -13.98 10.11
CA ILE A 70 3.77 -14.66 8.99
C ILE A 70 4.66 -13.69 8.21
N TYR A 71 4.24 -12.43 8.08
CA TYR A 71 4.99 -11.42 7.34
C TYR A 71 6.15 -10.80 8.13
N ARG A 72 6.31 -11.20 9.40
CA ARG A 72 7.44 -10.81 10.26
C ARG A 72 8.70 -11.64 10.01
#